data_AF-A0A822IR29-F1
#
_entry.id   AF-A0A822IR29-F1
#
_cell.length_a   1.000
_cell.length_b   1.000
_cell.length_c   1.000
_cell.angle_alpha   90.00
_cell.angle_beta   90.00
_cell.angle_gamma   90.00
#
_symmetry.space_group_name_H-M   'P 1'
#
loop_
_entity.id
_entity.type
_entity.pdbx_description
1 polymer ?
#
loop_
_entity_poly.entity_id
_entity_poly.type
_entity_poly.pdbx_seq_one_letter_code
_entity_poly.pdbx_strand_id
1 'polypeptide(L)' 'MQQQINNKKFRHDRHTVSLLTDHMFFTQKYRGKILTGDVTMITEGILCKTRKRTGY' A
#
# COMPACT_ATOMS: atom_id res chain seq x y z
N MET A 1 -22.67 -17.87 -6.42
CA MET A 1 -22.32 -16.51 -6.87
C MET A 1 -20.91 -16.52 -7.44
N GLN A 2 -20.76 -16.61 -8.77
CA GLN A 2 -19.45 -16.50 -9.42
C GLN A 2 -19.14 -15.01 -9.59
N GLN A 3 -18.14 -14.50 -8.85
CA GLN A 3 -17.66 -13.14 -9.06
C GLN A 3 -16.85 -13.10 -10.35
N GLN A 4 -17.20 -12.17 -11.22
CA GLN A 4 -16.55 -11.92 -12.50
C GLN A 4 -15.04 -11.75 -12.29
N ILE A 5 -14.24 -12.57 -12.97
CA ILE A 5 -12.78 -12.55 -12.94
C ILE A 5 -12.32 -11.33 -13.73
N ASN A 6 -12.35 -10.17 -13.07
CA ASN A 6 -11.56 -9.03 -13.49
C ASN A 6 -10.09 -9.36 -13.16
N ASN A 7 -9.19 -9.09 -14.09
CA ASN A 7 -7.82 -9.64 -14.23
C ASN A 7 -6.83 -9.22 -13.10
N LYS A 8 -7.24 -9.24 -11.83
CA LYS A 8 -6.43 -8.92 -10.66
C LYS A 8 -5.65 -10.16 -10.24
N LYS A 9 -4.31 -10.05 -10.19
CA LYS A 9 -3.43 -11.12 -9.72
C LYS A 9 -3.73 -11.44 -8.25
N PHE A 10 -4.47 -12.50 -8.00
CA PHE A 10 -4.66 -13.03 -6.66
C PHE A 10 -3.32 -13.49 -6.08
N ARG A 11 -3.10 -13.24 -4.79
CA ARG A 11 -2.01 -13.89 -4.05
C ARG A 11 -2.42 -15.33 -3.79
N HIS A 12 -1.53 -16.25 -4.14
CA HIS A 12 -1.70 -17.68 -3.92
C HIS A 12 -0.69 -18.12 -2.87
N ASP A 13 -1.19 -18.53 -1.72
CA ASP A 13 -0.45 -19.26 -0.70
C ASP A 13 -0.85 -20.75 -0.79
N ARG A 14 -0.09 -21.64 -0.14
CA ARG A 14 -0.26 -23.10 -0.23
C ARG A 14 -1.71 -23.57 -0.01
N HIS A 15 -2.45 -22.85 0.82
CA HIS A 15 -3.84 -23.19 1.18
C HIS A 15 -4.82 -22.03 1.06
N THR A 16 -4.39 -20.83 0.67
CA THR A 16 -5.28 -19.66 0.59
C THR A 16 -5.07 -18.87 -0.70
N VAL A 17 -6.18 -18.42 -1.29
CA VAL A 17 -6.17 -17.48 -2.42
C VAL A 17 -6.86 -16.22 -1.95
N SER A 18 -6.14 -15.09 -1.95
CA SER A 18 -6.65 -13.84 -1.42
C SER A 18 -6.32 -12.65 -2.31
N LEU A 19 -7.22 -11.68 -2.32
CA LEU A 19 -7.02 -10.37 -2.90
C LEU A 19 -7.06 -9.34 -1.77
N LEU A 20 -5.94 -9.23 -1.06
CA LEU A 20 -5.78 -8.26 0.03
C LEU A 20 -5.36 -6.92 -0.57
N THR A 21 -6.22 -5.92 -0.41
CA THR A 21 -5.94 -4.53 -0.79
C THR A 21 -6.43 -3.64 0.34
N ASP A 22 -5.49 -3.16 1.15
CA ASP A 22 -5.77 -2.31 2.28
C ASP A 22 -5.77 -0.83 1.88
N HIS A 23 -6.71 -0.06 2.42
CA HIS A 23 -6.70 1.40 2.34
C HIS A 23 -6.03 1.95 3.60
N MET A 24 -4.75 2.32 3.49
CA MET A 24 -3.97 2.88 4.61
C MET A 24 -3.93 4.40 4.56
N PHE A 25 -4.18 5.04 5.71
CA PHE A 25 -4.07 6.48 5.90
C PHE A 25 -3.18 6.77 7.11
N PHE A 26 -2.34 7.79 7.00
CA PHE A 26 -1.56 8.32 8.12
C PHE A 26 -1.57 9.83 8.09
N THR A 27 -1.36 10.46 9.24
CA THR A 27 -1.32 11.91 9.37
C THR A 27 -0.05 12.34 10.08
N GLN A 28 0.39 13.57 9.80
CA GLN A 28 1.57 14.12 10.45
C GLN A 28 1.30 14.42 11.91
N LYS A 29 2.33 14.24 12.74
CA LYS A 29 2.29 14.68 14.13
C LYS A 29 1.91 16.17 14.18
N TYR A 30 0.97 16.52 15.04
CA TYR A 30 0.40 17.87 15.17
C TYR A 30 -0.40 18.36 13.95
N ARG A 31 -0.74 17.48 13.00
CA ARG A 31 -1.50 17.82 11.77
C ARG A 31 -0.92 19.02 11.01
N GLY A 32 0.41 19.20 11.10
CA GLY A 32 1.11 20.22 10.31
C GLY A 32 0.93 19.96 8.82
N LYS A 33 1.10 21.01 7.99
CA LYS A 33 1.11 20.89 6.52
C LYS A 33 2.55 20.74 6.00
N ILE A 34 3.28 19.79 6.58
CA ILE A 34 4.72 19.57 6.33
C ILE A 34 4.94 18.57 5.18
N LEU A 35 3.97 17.69 4.88
CA LEU A 35 3.98 16.82 3.69
C LEU A 35 3.63 17.64 2.44
N THR A 36 4.52 18.55 2.06
CA THR A 36 4.40 19.36 0.84
C THR A 36 5.75 19.40 0.12
N GLY A 37 5.74 19.46 -1.21
CA GLY A 37 6.96 19.59 -2.04
C GLY A 37 7.92 18.40 -1.88
N ASP A 38 9.21 18.70 -1.72
CA ASP A 38 10.29 17.70 -1.64
C ASP A 38 10.10 16.70 -0.49
N VAL A 39 9.52 17.15 0.63
CA VAL A 39 9.25 16.29 1.78
C VAL A 39 8.29 15.16 1.39
N THR A 40 7.29 15.44 0.55
CA THR A 40 6.36 14.43 0.05
C THR A 40 7.08 13.44 -0.85
N MET A 41 7.90 13.92 -1.79
CA MET A 41 8.62 13.06 -2.73
C MET A 41 9.59 12.10 -2.01
N ILE A 42 10.32 12.61 -1.00
CA ILE A 42 11.21 11.79 -0.18
C ILE A 42 10.40 10.78 0.64
N THR A 43 9.28 11.20 1.23
CA THR A 43 8.40 10.33 2.03
C THR A 43 7.84 9.19 1.20
N GLU A 44 7.37 9.46 -0.02
CA GLU A 44 6.91 8.44 -0.97
C GLU A 44 8.02 7.46 -1.33
N GLY A 45 9.23 7.97 -1.59
CA GLY A 45 10.41 7.15 -1.87
C GLY A 45 10.75 6.20 -0.72
N ILE A 46 10.70 6.68 0.53
CA ILE A 46 10.91 5.87 1.73
C ILE A 46 9.80 4.82 1.86
N LEU A 47 8.53 5.22 1.68
CA LEU A 47 7.38 4.32 1.78
C LEU A 47 7.48 3.17 0.76
N CYS A 48 7.81 3.47 -0.50
CA CYS A 48 8.00 2.46 -1.54
C CYS A 48 9.18 1.52 -1.25
N LYS A 49 10.28 2.04 -0.69
CA LYS A 49 11.43 1.21 -0.29
C LYS A 49 11.05 0.28 0.87
N THR A 50 10.37 0.80 1.88
CA THR A 50 9.89 0.03 3.03
C THR A 50 8.93 -1.07 2.59
N ARG A 51 7.97 -0.74 1.72
CA ARG A 51 7.03 -1.70 1.12
C ARG A 51 7.76 -2.88 0.48
N LYS A 52 8.74 -2.60 -0.40
CA LYS A 52 9.52 -3.64 -1.08
C LYS A 52 10.33 -4.49 -0.10
N ARG A 53 10.83 -3.91 0.99
CA ARG A 53 11.60 -4.61 2.02
C ARG A 53 10.74 -5.54 2.87
N THR A 54 9.53 -5.11 3.25
CA THR A 54 8.65 -5.86 4.14
C THR A 54 7.73 -6.84 3.39
N GLY A 55 7.57 -6.68 2.07
CA GLY A 55 6.76 -7.58 1.24
C GLY A 55 5.25 -7.32 1.30
N TYR A 56 4.84 -6.17 1.84
CA TYR A 56 3.47 -5.69 1.77
C TYR A 56 3.15 -5.05 0.39
#